data_AF-A0A960BYZ9-F1
#
_entry.id   AF-A0A960BYZ9-F1
#
_cell.length_a   1.000
_cell.length_b   1.000
_cell.length_c   1.000
_cell.angle_alpha   90.00
_cell.angle_beta   90.00
_cell.angle_gamma   90.00
#
_symmetry.space_group_name_H-M   'P 1'
#
loop_
_entity.id
_entity.type
_entity.pdbx_description
1 polymer ?
#
loop_
_entity_poly.entity_id
_entity_poly.type
_entity_poly.pdbx_seq_one_letter_code
_entity_poly.pdbx_strand_id
1 'polypeptide(L)' 'MYAASWPAVRRLAATLFFDGRIGHPEVCTALGLSDEGGPGSAELAGIRAGLREVG' A
#
# COMPACT_ATOMS: atom_id res chain seq x y z
N MET A 1 19.66 9.82 -0.28
CA MET A 1 18.45 10.24 -1.01
C MET A 1 17.27 9.95 -0.10
N TYR A 2 16.65 10.97 0.50
CA TYR A 2 15.55 10.76 1.45
C TYR A 2 14.36 10.11 0.72
N ALA A 3 13.80 9.09 1.35
CA ALA A 3 12.84 8.12 0.81
C ALA A 3 11.80 8.76 -0.13
N ALA A 4 11.65 8.18 -1.33
CA ALA A 4 10.50 8.45 -2.19
C ALA A 4 9.24 8.21 -1.36
N SER A 5 8.52 9.27 -1.08
CA SER A 5 7.31 9.22 -0.27
C SER A 5 6.27 8.46 -1.08
N TRP A 6 5.83 7.28 -0.61
CA TRP A 6 4.78 6.47 -1.23
C TRP A 6 3.49 7.32 -1.39
N PRO A 7 3.23 7.92 -2.57
CA PRO A 7 2.25 8.99 -2.69
C PRO A 7 0.82 8.49 -2.51
N ALA A 8 0.56 7.27 -2.97
CA ALA A 8 -0.73 6.60 -2.79
C ALA A 8 -1.00 6.31 -1.30
N VAL A 9 -0.01 5.78 -0.58
CA VAL A 9 -0.11 5.52 0.87
C VAL A 9 -0.32 6.82 1.66
N ARG A 10 0.37 7.91 1.29
CA ARG A 10 0.16 9.22 1.93
C ARG A 10 -1.26 9.74 1.73
N ARG A 11 -1.84 9.58 0.54
CA ARG A 11 -3.24 9.96 0.27
C ARG A 11 -4.22 9.09 1.07
N LEU A 12 -3.95 7.81 1.17
CA LEU A 12 -4.77 6.89 1.96
C LEU A 12 -4.76 7.25 3.45
N ALA A 13 -3.59 7.60 3.99
CA ALA A 13 -3.46 8.07 5.37
C ALA A 13 -4.23 9.38 5.62
N ALA A 14 -4.19 10.33 4.69
CA ALA A 14 -5.00 11.55 4.77
C ALA A 14 -6.50 11.22 4.75
N THR A 15 -6.94 10.31 3.88
CA THR A 15 -8.34 9.86 3.81
C THR A 15 -8.77 9.23 5.13
N LEU A 16 -7.97 8.33 5.70
CA LEU A 16 -8.24 7.73 7.01
C LEU A 16 -8.33 8.79 8.12
N PHE A 17 -7.46 9.80 8.08
CA PHE A 17 -7.46 10.87 9.07
C PHE A 17 -8.73 11.74 9.00
N PHE A 18 -9.18 12.11 7.80
CA PHE A 18 -10.35 12.97 7.64
C PHE A 18 -11.69 12.21 7.72
N ASP A 19 -11.77 11.02 7.11
CA ASP A 19 -13.03 10.29 6.95
C ASP A 19 -13.21 9.19 8.02
N GLY A 20 -12.15 8.87 8.78
CA GLY A 20 -12.16 7.87 9.85
C GLY A 20 -12.24 6.42 9.37
N ARG A 21 -12.27 6.16 8.05
CA ARG A 21 -12.35 4.81 7.49
C ARG A 21 -11.65 4.69 6.14
N ILE A 22 -11.06 3.53 5.92
CA ILE A 22 -10.56 3.04 4.64
C ILE A 22 -10.87 1.54 4.56
N GLY A 23 -11.10 1.00 3.36
CA GLY A 23 -11.29 -0.43 3.16
C GLY A 23 -10.01 -1.14 2.74
N HIS A 24 -10.10 -2.47 2.75
CA HIS A 24 -9.04 -3.35 2.23
C HIS A 24 -8.71 -3.10 0.75
N PRO A 25 -9.69 -2.89 -0.16
CA PRO A 25 -9.38 -2.61 -1.57
C PRO A 25 -8.57 -1.33 -1.78
N GLU A 26 -8.82 -0.29 -0.98
CA GLU A 26 -8.08 0.97 -1.04
C GLU A 26 -6.63 0.79 -0.56
N VAL A 27 -6.41 -0.06 0.45
CA VAL A 27 -5.07 -0.43 0.90
C VAL A 27 -4.33 -1.21 -0.18
N CYS A 28 -4.95 -2.25 -0.74
CA CYS A 28 -4.35 -3.04 -1.82
C CYS A 28 -4.01 -2.17 -3.02
N THR A 29 -4.92 -1.28 -3.42
CA THR A 29 -4.68 -0.32 -4.50
C THR A 29 -3.51 0.61 -4.18
N ALA A 30 -3.44 1.14 -2.96
CA ALA A 30 -2.36 2.04 -2.56
C ALA A 30 -0.98 1.35 -2.49
N LEU A 31 -0.96 0.04 -2.26
CA LEU A 31 0.24 -0.80 -2.31
C LEU A 31 0.53 -1.33 -3.73
N GLY A 32 -0.35 -1.07 -4.69
CA GLY A 32 -0.28 -1.59 -6.05
C GLY A 32 -0.38 -3.12 -6.11
N LEU A 33 -1.18 -3.73 -5.23
CA LEU A 33 -1.42 -5.17 -5.21
C LEU A 33 -2.55 -5.54 -6.17
N SER A 34 -2.33 -6.57 -6.97
CA SER A 34 -3.30 -7.15 -7.91
C SER A 34 -4.09 -8.31 -7.31
N ASP A 35 -3.62 -8.88 -6.21
CA ASP A 35 -4.09 -10.15 -5.62
C ASP A 35 -4.70 -10.01 -4.22
N GLU A 36 -5.16 -8.80 -3.89
CA GLU A 36 -5.70 -8.43 -2.58
C GLU A 36 -4.75 -8.65 -1.38
N GLY A 37 -3.47 -8.97 -1.59
CA GLY A 37 -2.52 -9.07 -0.48
C GLY A 37 -2.79 -10.19 0.51
N GLY A 38 -3.42 -11.29 0.08
CA GLY A 38 -3.69 -12.45 0.91
C GLY A 38 -2.44 -13.24 1.34
N PRO A 39 -2.58 -14.34 2.10
CA PRO A 39 -1.46 -15.15 2.58
C PRO A 39 -0.54 -15.71 1.49
N GLY A 40 -1.03 -15.85 0.25
CA GLY A 40 -0.26 -16.29 -0.91
C GLY A 40 0.29 -15.17 -1.79
N SER A 41 0.13 -13.91 -1.38
CA SER A 41 0.48 -12.76 -2.22
C SER A 41 1.99 -12.59 -2.34
N ALA A 42 2.51 -12.87 -3.53
CA ALA A 42 3.92 -12.68 -3.86
C ALA A 42 4.28 -11.19 -3.91
N GLU A 43 3.36 -10.34 -4.33
CA GLU A 43 3.56 -8.89 -4.42
C GLU A 43 3.69 -8.26 -3.03
N LEU A 44 2.82 -8.67 -2.09
CA LEU A 44 2.92 -8.24 -0.70
C LEU A 44 4.18 -8.79 -0.03
N ALA A 45 4.53 -10.05 -0.29
CA ALA A 45 5.77 -10.64 0.22
C ALA A 45 7.01 -9.88 -0.29
N GLY A 46 7.03 -9.50 -1.57
CA GLY A 46 8.09 -8.71 -2.19
C GLY A 46 8.26 -7.32 -1.55
N ILE A 47 7.15 -6.62 -1.29
CA ILE A 47 7.18 -5.33 -0.57
C ILE A 47 7.78 -5.52 0.84
N ARG A 48 7.32 -6.54 1.58
CA ARG A 48 7.80 -6.81 2.95
C ARG A 48 9.28 -7.18 3.00
N ALA A 49 9.76 -7.86 1.97
CA ALA A 49 11.17 -8.22 1.82
C ALA A 49 12.05 -7.06 1.31
N GLY A 50 11.47 -5.91 0.95
CA GLY A 50 12.20 -4.80 0.33
C GLY A 50 12.66 -5.08 -1.09
N LEU A 51 12.11 -6.12 -1.73
CA LEU A 51 12.44 -6.54 -3.10
C LEU A 51 11.55 -5.85 -4.15
N ARG A 52 10.49 -5.17 -3.71
CA ARG A 52 9.55 -4.44 -4.56
C ARG A 52 9.28 -3.07 -3.96
N GLU A 53 9.41 -2.05 -4.80
CA GLU A 53 9.04 -0.67 -4.43
C GLU A 53 7.52 -0.46 -4.54
N VAL A 54 7.00 0.45 -3.71
CA VAL A 54 5.63 0.96 -3.81
C VAL A 54 5.69 2.33 -4.48
N GLY A 55 4.99 2.48 -5.60
CA GLY A 55 4.93 3.70 -6.41
C GLY A 55 3.96 4.76 -5.92
#